data_AF-A0A0N7L6V9-F1
#
_entry.id   AF-A0A0N7L6V9-F1
#
_cell.length_a   1.000
_cell.length_b   1.000
_cell.length_c   1.000
_cell.angle_alpha   90.00
_cell.angle_beta   90.00
_cell.angle_gamma   90.00
#
_symmetry.space_group_name_H-M   'P 1'
#
loop_
_entity.id
_entity.type
_entity.pdbx_description
1 polymer ?
#
loop_
_entity_poly.entity_id
_entity_poly.type
_entity_poly.pdbx_seq_one_letter_code
_entity_poly.pdbx_strand_id
1 'polypeptide(L)' 'MPTYSGLQRQVLALYKKSMQAAKHKDHETLCYVRDRFREDVKKVERKDFVVIEYMLRKGERDLKLLDKMQGN' A
#
# COMPACT_ATOMS: atom_id res chain seq x y z
N MET A 1 5.65 23.56 1.39
CA MET A 1 5.14 22.19 1.17
C MET A 1 4.54 21.69 2.48
N PRO A 2 3.30 21.19 2.53
CA PRO A 2 2.74 20.63 3.75
C PRO A 2 3.60 19.45 4.23
N THR A 3 3.96 19.43 5.50
CA THR A 3 4.69 18.33 6.13
C THR A 3 3.73 17.14 6.32
N TYR A 4 3.97 16.04 5.60
CA TYR A 4 3.25 14.79 5.85
C TYR A 4 3.56 14.26 7.25
N SER A 5 2.52 13.88 7.98
CA SER A 5 2.63 13.14 9.25
C SER A 5 3.38 11.83 9.07
N GLY A 6 3.89 11.26 10.17
CA GLY A 6 4.58 9.96 10.14
C GLY A 6 3.73 8.86 9.52
N LEU A 7 2.44 8.79 9.88
CA LEU A 7 1.51 7.82 9.34
C LEU A 7 1.30 7.99 7.83
N GLN A 8 1.12 9.24 7.36
CA GLN A 8 0.99 9.52 5.92
C GLN A 8 2.24 9.10 5.15
N ARG A 9 3.45 9.31 5.71
CA ARG A 9 4.70 8.85 5.10
C ARG A 9 4.76 7.32 5.00
N GLN A 10 4.30 6.61 6.04
CA GLN A 10 4.21 5.15 6.01
C GLN A 10 3.26 4.66 4.91
N VAL A 11 2.07 5.26 4.77
CA VAL A 11 1.12 4.92 3.69
C VAL A 11 1.74 5.15 2.32
N LEU A 12 2.40 6.29 2.11
CA LEU A 12 3.08 6.60 0.84
C LEU A 12 4.24 5.63 0.55
N ALA A 13 5.00 5.24 1.57
CA ALA A 13 6.08 4.26 1.44
C ALA A 13 5.54 2.89 1.05
N LEU A 14 4.49 2.41 1.71
CA LEU A 14 3.83 1.14 1.40
C LEU A 14 3.28 1.15 -0.03
N TYR A 15 2.62 2.24 -0.46
CA TYR A 15 2.12 2.37 -1.83
C TYR A 15 3.25 2.24 -2.86
N LYS A 16 4.36 2.98 -2.67
CA LYS A 16 5.50 2.93 -3.60
C LYS A 16 6.10 1.53 -3.71
N LYS A 17 6.36 0.88 -2.57
CA LYS A 17 6.91 -0.49 -2.54
C LYS A 17 5.97 -1.49 -3.20
N SER A 18 4.67 -1.41 -2.89
CA SER A 18 3.64 -2.28 -3.48
C SER A 18 3.55 -2.12 -4.99
N MET A 19 3.59 -0.89 -5.49
CA MET A 19 3.60 -0.61 -6.93
C MET A 19 4.86 -1.15 -7.61
N GLN A 20 6.01 -1.06 -6.95
CA GLN A 20 7.27 -1.60 -7.48
C GLN A 20 7.22 -3.12 -7.56
N ALA A 21 6.90 -3.80 -6.45
CA ALA A 21 6.77 -5.26 -6.40
C ALA A 21 5.73 -5.75 -7.41
N ALA A 22 4.56 -5.11 -7.48
CA ALA A 22 3.52 -5.45 -8.45
C ALA A 22 4.00 -5.30 -9.91
N LYS A 23 4.75 -4.23 -10.22
CA LYS A 23 5.34 -4.04 -11.57
C LYS A 23 6.31 -5.15 -11.93
N HIS A 24 7.07 -5.68 -10.97
CA HIS A 24 7.94 -6.84 -11.19
C HIS A 24 7.17 -8.14 -11.42
N LYS A 25 5.92 -8.23 -10.96
CA LYS A 25 5.08 -9.42 -11.13
C LYS A 25 4.44 -9.45 -12.51
N ASP A 26 3.52 -8.54 -12.76
CA ASP A 26 2.79 -8.41 -14.03
C ASP A 26 1.96 -7.11 -14.06
N HIS A 27 1.42 -6.77 -15.23
CA HIS A 27 0.61 -5.56 -15.41
C HIS A 27 -0.74 -5.61 -14.67
N GLU A 28 -1.32 -6.80 -14.54
CA GLU A 28 -2.63 -6.99 -13.90
C GLU A 28 -2.55 -6.70 -12.40
N THR A 29 -1.54 -7.25 -11.73
CA THR A 29 -1.21 -7.00 -10.32
C THR A 29 -0.95 -5.51 -10.08
N LEU A 30 -0.23 -4.85 -10.99
CA LEU A 30 0.04 -3.40 -10.91
C LEU A 30 -1.27 -2.59 -10.94
N CYS A 31 -2.17 -2.91 -11.87
CA CYS A 31 -3.48 -2.28 -11.96
C CYS A 31 -4.32 -2.54 -10.71
N TYR A 32 -4.35 -3.79 -10.24
CA TYR A 32 -5.05 -4.18 -9.02
C TYR A 32 -4.58 -3.39 -7.80
N VAL A 33 -3.26 -3.31 -7.56
CA VAL A 33 -2.71 -2.55 -6.42
C VAL A 33 -3.10 -1.07 -6.53
N ARG A 34 -2.94 -0.44 -7.70
CA ARG A 34 -3.31 0.96 -7.90
C ARG A 34 -4.78 1.20 -7.59
N ASP A 35 -5.66 0.35 -8.11
CA ASP A 35 -7.10 0.54 -7.99
C ASP A 35 -7.59 0.24 -6.57
N ARG A 36 -6.98 -0.74 -5.89
CA ARG A 36 -7.23 -1.01 -4.48
C ARG A 36 -6.91 0.19 -3.58
N PHE A 37 -5.73 0.80 -3.73
CA PHE A 37 -5.38 1.99 -2.94
C PHE A 37 -6.34 3.17 -3.24
N ARG A 38 -6.76 3.33 -4.49
CA ARG A 38 -7.76 4.36 -4.88
C ARG A 38 -9.12 4.11 -4.23
N GLU A 39 -9.56 2.87 -4.13
CA GLU A 39 -10.79 2.51 -3.43
C GLU A 39 -10.70 2.75 -1.93
N ASP A 40 -9.59 2.36 -1.31
CA ASP A 40 -9.39 2.50 0.13
C ASP A 40 -9.42 3.99 0.54
N VAL A 41 -8.86 4.90 -0.28
CA VAL A 41 -8.96 6.36 -0.06
C VAL A 41 -10.41 6.88 -0.09
N LYS A 42 -11.31 6.22 -0.83
CA LYS A 42 -12.73 6.60 -0.87
C LYS A 42 -13.52 6.04 0.32
N LYS A 43 -13.08 4.92 0.89
CA LYS A 43 -13.79 4.15 1.93
C LYS A 43 -13.31 4.46 3.34
N VAL A 44 -12.07 4.93 3.50
CA VAL A 44 -11.44 5.16 4.80
C VAL A 44 -11.28 6.65 5.05
N GLU A 45 -11.86 7.12 6.15
CA GLU A 45 -11.68 8.51 6.57
C GLU A 45 -10.24 8.77 7.03
N ARG A 46 -9.71 9.95 6.68
CA ARG A 46 -8.33 10.35 7.03
C ARG A 46 -8.05 10.39 8.53
N LYS A 47 -9.10 10.48 9.36
CA LYS A 47 -9.02 10.54 10.82
C LYS A 47 -9.17 9.17 11.49
N ASP A 48 -9.51 8.13 10.72
CA ASP A 48 -9.62 6.77 11.25
C ASP A 48 -8.24 6.12 11.35
N PHE A 49 -7.46 6.59 12.32
CA PHE A 49 -6.08 6.15 12.50
C PHE A 49 -5.97 4.65 12.77
N VAL A 50 -6.93 4.07 13.51
CA VAL A 50 -6.94 2.65 13.85
C VAL A 50 -7.10 1.80 12.58
N VAL A 51 -8.03 2.17 11.70
CA VAL A 51 -8.22 1.47 10.42
C VAL A 51 -7.00 1.64 9.52
N ILE A 52 -6.46 2.87 9.41
CA ILE A 52 -5.27 3.13 8.59
C ILE A 52 -4.08 2.29 9.07
N GLU A 53 -3.84 2.22 10.37
CA GLU A 53 -2.76 1.40 10.93
C GLU A 53 -2.99 -0.10 10.72
N TYR A 54 -4.22 -0.58 10.87
CA TYR A 54 -4.56 -1.97 10.56
C TYR A 54 -4.26 -2.30 9.08
N MET A 55 -4.66 -1.42 8.17
CA MET A 55 -4.43 -1.59 6.74
C MET A 55 -2.95 -1.51 6.37
N LEU A 56 -2.18 -0.63 7.01
CA LEU A 56 -0.72 -0.60 6.89
C LEU A 56 -0.09 -1.93 7.30
N ARG A 57 -0.44 -2.45 8.47
CA ARG A 57 0.08 -3.74 8.96
C ARG A 57 -0.31 -4.89 8.03
N LYS A 58 -1.53 -4.87 7.49
CA LYS A 58 -2.01 -5.87 6.52
C LYS A 58 -1.24 -5.79 5.21
N GLY A 59 -1.15 -4.60 4.61
CA GLY A 59 -0.47 -4.40 3.34
C GLY A 59 1.04 -4.71 3.41
N GLU A 60 1.71 -4.43 4.53
CA GLU A 60 3.10 -4.86 4.73
C GLU A 60 3.26 -6.39 4.78
N ARG A 61 2.25 -7.14 5.27
CA ARG A 61 2.26 -8.61 5.19
C ARG A 61 2.03 -9.09 3.76
N ASP A 62 1.08 -8.47 3.06
CA ASP A 62 0.75 -8.82 1.67
C ASP A 62 1.95 -8.54 0.75
N LEU A 63 2.65 -7.43 0.95
CA LEU A 63 3.89 -7.08 0.24
C LEU A 63 5.00 -8.10 0.49
N LYS A 64 5.24 -8.48 1.75
CA LYS A 64 6.22 -9.52 2.09
C LYS A 64 5.92 -10.85 1.42
N LEU A 65 4.64 -11.20 1.29
CA LEU A 65 4.22 -12.42 0.60
C LEU A 65 4.47 -12.32 -0.91
N LEU A 66 4.15 -11.17 -1.50
CA LEU A 66 4.40 -10.89 -2.91
C LEU A 66 5.91 -10.99 -3.24
N ASP A 67 6.76 -10.36 -2.42
CA ASP A 67 8.21 -10.40 -2.59
C ASP A 67 8.76 -11.84 -2.52
N LYS A 68 8.25 -12.66 -1.57
CA LYS A 68 8.63 -14.08 -1.46
C LYS A 68 8.23 -14.90 -2.67
N MET A 69 7.06 -14.64 -3.25
CA MET A 69 6.60 -15.33 -4.47
C MET A 69 7.47 -14.98 -5.68
N GLN A 70 8.13 -13.83 -5.67
CA GLN A 70 9.00 -13.36 -6.76
C GLN A 70 10.44 -13.89 -6.66
N GLY A 71 10.79 -14.66 -5.63
CA GLY A 71 12.10 -15.28 -5.49
C GLY A 71 13.24 -14.33 -5.10
N ASN A 72 12.94 -13.29 -4.31
CA ASN A 72 13.94 -12.50 -3.58
C ASN A 72 14.27 -13.10 -2.22
#